data_AF-A0A3S1RXT5-F1
#
_entry.id   AF-A0A3S1RXT5-F1
#
_cell.length_a   1.000
_cell.length_b   1.000
_cell.length_c   1.000
_cell.angle_alpha   90.00
_cell.angle_beta   90.00
_cell.angle_gamma   90.00
#
_symmetry.space_group_name_H-M   'P 1'
#
loop_
_entity.id
_entity.type
_entity.pdbx_description
1 polymer ?
#
loop_
_entity_poly.entity_id
_entity_poly.type
_entity_poly.pdbx_seq_one_letter_code
_entity_poly.pdbx_strand_id
1 'polypeptide(L)'
;MSAKASNPLSVLKTHLLAAAAAAALLLATGAHAADLNALIWCDHADPALLQPFEEANNVKVNVKEFEGTGAGLAIVEQSQPGDWDVMVIDSIDVPRGVEKGLFEPLPEDKLPLADLFAQVKMDGSTMVGGKRYGITEKFGYNTIGYNKTKVDPADMQSMAALTGDKYKGKV
;
A
#
# COMPACT_ATOMS: atom_id res chain seq x y z
N MET A 1 -49.70 -51.22 1.25
CA MET A 1 -48.74 -50.15 1.59
C MET A 1 -49.48 -48.82 1.45
N SER A 2 -49.77 -48.14 2.57
CA SER A 2 -50.55 -46.89 2.57
C SER A 2 -49.59 -45.70 2.62
N ALA A 3 -49.56 -44.89 1.56
CA ALA A 3 -48.73 -43.69 1.51
C ALA A 3 -49.39 -42.59 2.34
N LYS A 4 -48.71 -42.17 3.41
CA LYS A 4 -49.16 -41.10 4.31
C LYS A 4 -48.99 -39.76 3.56
N ALA A 5 -50.11 -39.17 3.13
CA ALA A 5 -50.09 -37.86 2.46
C ALA A 5 -49.55 -36.79 3.42
N SER A 6 -48.48 -36.11 3.03
CA SER A 6 -47.89 -35.01 3.80
C SER A 6 -48.76 -33.76 3.71
N ASN A 7 -49.00 -33.13 4.87
CA ASN A 7 -49.85 -31.95 4.98
C ASN A 7 -49.12 -30.72 4.38
N PRO A 8 -49.68 -30.02 3.38
CA PRO A 8 -49.01 -28.91 2.70
C PRO A 8 -48.56 -27.78 3.65
N LEU A 9 -49.27 -27.60 4.77
CA LEU A 9 -48.91 -26.64 5.82
C LEU A 9 -47.64 -27.02 6.61
N SER A 10 -47.32 -28.31 6.73
CA SER A 10 -46.07 -28.75 7.37
C SER A 10 -44.88 -28.55 6.44
N VAL A 11 -45.06 -28.79 5.15
CA VAL A 11 -44.05 -28.57 4.11
C VAL A 11 -43.68 -27.08 4.05
N LEU A 12 -44.67 -26.19 4.07
CA LEU A 12 -44.44 -24.74 4.04
C LEU A 12 -43.68 -24.23 5.29
N LYS A 13 -43.99 -24.74 6.48
CA LYS A 13 -43.27 -24.39 7.73
C LYS A 13 -41.81 -24.87 7.71
N THR A 14 -41.55 -26.07 7.19
CA THR A 14 -40.19 -26.60 7.08
C THR A 14 -39.34 -25.78 6.10
N HIS A 15 -39.93 -25.31 5.00
CA HIS A 15 -39.24 -24.42 4.05
C HIS A 15 -38.96 -23.02 4.62
N LEU A 16 -39.89 -22.45 5.39
CA LEU A 16 -39.70 -21.16 6.06
C LEU A 16 -38.59 -21.21 7.12
N LEU A 17 -38.51 -22.30 7.90
CA LEU A 17 -37.43 -22.51 8.89
C LEU A 17 -36.07 -22.73 8.23
N ALA A 18 -36.02 -23.46 7.11
CA ALA A 18 -34.78 -23.68 6.35
C ALA A 18 -34.27 -22.38 5.70
N ALA A 19 -35.16 -21.51 5.19
CA ALA A 19 -34.80 -20.22 4.63
C ALA A 19 -34.27 -19.23 5.70
N ALA A 20 -34.87 -19.24 6.90
CA ALA A 20 -34.40 -18.40 8.00
C ALA A 20 -33.02 -18.86 8.54
N ALA A 21 -32.76 -20.17 8.58
CA ALA A 21 -31.45 -20.70 8.96
C ALA A 21 -30.37 -20.36 7.92
N ALA A 22 -30.67 -20.46 6.62
CA ALA A 22 -29.75 -20.07 5.54
C ALA A 22 -29.42 -18.57 5.56
N ALA A 23 -30.41 -17.71 5.85
CA ALA A 23 -30.18 -16.27 6.01
C ALA A 23 -29.32 -15.94 7.25
N ALA A 24 -29.47 -16.69 8.35
CA ALA A 24 -28.63 -16.53 9.54
C ALA A 24 -27.17 -16.98 9.31
N LEU A 25 -26.93 -18.00 8.47
CA LEU A 25 -25.58 -18.39 8.05
C LEU A 25 -24.91 -17.37 7.12
N LEU A 26 -25.67 -16.69 6.26
CA LEU A 26 -25.17 -15.60 5.41
C LEU A 26 -24.83 -14.33 6.20
N LEU A 27 -25.48 -14.11 7.34
CA LEU A 27 -25.17 -13.01 8.27
C LEU A 27 -24.03 -13.36 9.25
N ALA A 28 -23.60 -14.62 9.29
CA ALA A 28 -22.54 -15.12 10.16
C ALA A 28 -21.17 -15.18 9.49
N THR A 29 -21.01 -14.66 8.26
CA THR A 29 -19.68 -14.30 7.76
C THR A 29 -19.24 -13.08 8.57
N GLY A 30 -18.59 -13.33 9.71
CA GLY A 30 -17.82 -12.30 10.39
C GLY A 30 -16.95 -11.62 9.34
N ALA A 31 -16.88 -10.29 9.40
CA ALA A 31 -15.92 -9.53 8.61
C ALA A 31 -14.52 -9.96 9.07
N HIS A 32 -14.02 -11.06 8.50
CA HIS A 32 -12.60 -11.35 8.51
C HIS A 32 -11.96 -10.19 7.76
N ALA A 33 -11.09 -9.46 8.44
CA ALA A 33 -10.26 -8.48 7.80
C ALA A 33 -9.54 -9.18 6.64
N ALA A 34 -9.73 -8.69 5.42
CA ALA A 34 -9.07 -9.24 4.26
C ALA A 34 -7.57 -9.02 4.39
N ASP A 35 -6.79 -9.96 3.85
CA ASP A 35 -5.34 -9.76 3.71
C ASP A 35 -5.07 -8.53 2.84
N LEU A 36 -3.97 -7.84 3.14
CA LEU A 36 -3.55 -6.61 2.48
C LEU A 36 -2.45 -6.90 1.47
N ASN A 37 -2.57 -6.37 0.25
CA ASN A 37 -1.56 -6.44 -0.79
C ASN A 37 -0.82 -5.10 -0.87
N ALA A 38 0.47 -5.10 -0.53
CA ALA A 38 1.32 -3.92 -0.51
C ALA A 38 2.40 -3.97 -1.61
N LEU A 39 2.50 -2.89 -2.38
CA LEU A 39 3.56 -2.68 -3.37
C LEU A 39 4.57 -1.66 -2.84
N ILE A 40 5.77 -2.12 -2.47
CA ILE A 40 6.71 -1.31 -1.67
C ILE A 40 8.14 -1.33 -2.21
N TRP A 41 9.00 -0.47 -1.67
CA TRP A 41 10.44 -0.51 -1.95
C TRP A 41 11.12 -1.68 -1.24
N CYS A 42 12.24 -2.16 -1.79
CA CYS A 42 12.98 -3.33 -1.30
C CYS A 42 13.49 -3.25 0.16
N ASP A 43 13.50 -2.07 0.77
CA ASP A 43 13.90 -1.85 2.16
C ASP A 43 12.72 -1.71 3.15
N HIS A 44 11.49 -2.01 2.74
CA HIS A 44 10.27 -1.82 3.55
C HIS A 44 9.58 -3.13 3.99
N ALA A 45 10.14 -4.30 3.69
CA ALA A 45 9.52 -5.60 3.97
C ALA A 45 10.01 -6.29 5.26
N ASP A 46 10.72 -5.59 6.16
CA ASP A 46 11.26 -6.21 7.38
C ASP A 46 10.12 -6.82 8.24
N PRO A 47 10.17 -8.13 8.57
CA PRO A 47 9.17 -8.76 9.41
C PRO A 47 8.93 -8.05 10.75
N ALA A 48 9.94 -7.38 11.31
CA ALA A 48 9.81 -6.63 12.55
C ALA A 48 8.87 -5.42 12.44
N LEU A 49 8.63 -4.91 11.22
CA LEU A 49 7.68 -3.83 10.95
C LEU A 49 6.28 -4.38 10.68
N LEU A 50 6.17 -5.50 9.96
CA LEU A 50 4.90 -6.06 9.51
C LEU A 50 4.21 -6.95 10.54
N GLN A 51 4.94 -7.83 11.23
CA GLN A 51 4.35 -8.78 12.18
C GLN A 51 3.51 -8.12 13.29
N PRO A 52 3.97 -7.03 13.94
CA PRO A 52 3.15 -6.38 14.96
C PRO A 52 1.81 -5.88 14.41
N PHE A 53 1.79 -5.40 13.16
CA PHE A 53 0.57 -4.96 12.49
C PHE A 53 -0.33 -6.16 12.12
N GLU A 54 0.24 -7.23 11.56
CA GLU A 54 -0.48 -8.46 11.22
C GLU A 54 -1.16 -9.09 12.45
N GLU A 55 -0.44 -9.19 13.57
CA GLU A 55 -0.96 -9.73 14.83
C GLU A 55 -2.04 -8.84 15.44
N ALA A 56 -1.82 -7.52 15.48
CA ALA A 56 -2.77 -6.58 16.07
C ALA A 56 -4.10 -6.51 15.31
N ASN A 57 -4.08 -6.78 14.00
CA ASN A 57 -5.25 -6.66 13.12
C ASN A 57 -5.79 -8.01 12.63
N ASN A 58 -5.11 -9.13 12.96
CA ASN A 58 -5.44 -10.48 12.49
C ASN A 58 -5.60 -10.53 10.94
N VAL A 59 -4.57 -10.04 10.24
CA VAL A 59 -4.45 -9.99 8.78
C VAL A 59 -3.08 -10.48 8.33
N LYS A 60 -2.94 -10.87 7.06
CA LYS A 60 -1.63 -10.99 6.41
C LYS A 60 -1.35 -9.78 5.51
N VAL A 61 -0.10 -9.33 5.48
CA VAL A 61 0.39 -8.37 4.48
C VAL A 61 1.21 -9.12 3.44
N ASN A 62 0.67 -9.22 2.22
CA ASN A 62 1.36 -9.75 1.06
C ASN A 62 2.15 -8.62 0.39
N VAL A 63 3.46 -8.78 0.31
CA VAL A 63 4.35 -7.73 -0.19
C VAL A 63 4.90 -8.10 -1.57
N LYS A 64 4.92 -7.12 -2.47
CA LYS A 64 5.77 -7.14 -3.66
C LYS A 64 6.69 -5.94 -3.65
N GLU A 65 7.97 -6.21 -3.84
CA GLU A 65 9.01 -5.17 -3.88
C GLU A 65 9.26 -4.68 -5.31
N PHE A 66 9.69 -3.42 -5.43
CA PHE A 66 10.19 -2.85 -6.66
C PHE A 66 11.43 -1.96 -6.42
N GLU A 67 12.23 -1.76 -7.47
CA GLU A 67 13.57 -1.15 -7.41
C GLU A 67 13.63 0.27 -8.01
N GLY A 68 12.47 0.87 -8.30
CA GLY A 68 12.35 2.19 -8.91
C GLY A 68 10.91 2.58 -9.19
N THR A 69 10.58 3.86 -9.05
CA THR A 69 9.22 4.39 -9.28
C THR A 69 8.64 3.97 -10.63
N GLY A 70 9.45 3.98 -11.70
CA GLY A 70 9.01 3.54 -13.03
C GLY A 70 8.57 2.07 -13.07
N ALA A 71 9.29 1.19 -12.37
CA ALA A 71 8.93 -0.22 -12.27
C ALA A 71 7.66 -0.41 -11.42
N GLY A 72 7.55 0.31 -10.30
CA GLY A 72 6.36 0.29 -9.45
C GLY A 72 5.10 0.74 -10.20
N LEU A 73 5.15 1.88 -10.88
CA LEU A 73 4.03 2.39 -11.69
C LEU A 73 3.66 1.43 -12.83
N ALA A 74 4.65 0.83 -13.50
CA ALA A 74 4.38 -0.15 -14.56
C ALA A 74 3.65 -1.40 -14.03
N ILE A 75 3.92 -1.83 -12.79
CA ILE A 75 3.18 -2.90 -12.14
C ILE A 75 1.73 -2.49 -11.92
N VAL A 76 1.49 -1.32 -11.33
CA VAL A 76 0.12 -0.82 -11.06
C VAL A 76 -0.68 -0.67 -12.35
N GLU A 77 -0.08 -0.14 -13.42
CA GLU A 77 -0.72 0.03 -14.74
C GLU A 77 -1.17 -1.29 -15.38
N GLN A 78 -0.50 -2.39 -15.08
CA GLN A 78 -0.83 -3.72 -15.61
C GLN A 78 -1.77 -4.50 -14.68
N SER A 79 -2.05 -3.97 -13.48
CA SER A 79 -2.87 -4.61 -12.47
C SER A 79 -4.35 -4.25 -12.64
N GLN A 80 -5.23 -5.02 -12.03
CA GLN A 80 -6.66 -4.72 -11.95
C GLN A 80 -6.97 -3.91 -10.67
N PRO A 81 -8.06 -3.14 -10.65
CA PRO A 81 -8.54 -2.52 -9.41
C PRO A 81 -8.73 -3.56 -8.30
N GLY A 82 -8.10 -3.33 -7.14
CA GLY A 82 -8.12 -4.25 -6.00
C GLY A 82 -6.95 -5.24 -5.94
N ASP A 83 -6.07 -5.30 -6.94
CA ASP A 83 -4.85 -6.13 -6.85
C ASP A 83 -3.87 -5.59 -5.81
N TRP A 84 -3.86 -4.27 -5.58
CA TRP A 84 -3.00 -3.57 -4.63
C TRP A 84 -3.82 -2.62 -3.76
N ASP A 85 -3.61 -2.67 -2.45
CA ASP A 85 -4.28 -1.82 -1.48
C ASP A 85 -3.45 -0.59 -1.12
N VAL A 86 -2.12 -0.75 -1.03
CA VAL A 86 -1.19 0.32 -0.66
C VAL A 86 0.04 0.25 -1.54
N MET A 87 0.48 1.43 -2.02
CA MET A 87 1.77 1.60 -2.68
C MET A 87 2.62 2.58 -1.88
N VAL A 88 3.86 2.19 -1.57
CA VAL A 88 4.87 3.15 -1.08
C VAL A 88 5.57 3.72 -2.29
N ILE A 89 5.52 5.04 -2.49
CA ILE A 89 6.09 5.74 -3.65
C ILE A 89 6.73 7.05 -3.21
N ASP A 90 7.72 7.54 -3.95
CA ASP A 90 8.26 8.88 -3.72
C ASP A 90 7.16 9.94 -3.83
N SER A 91 7.09 10.83 -2.84
CA SER A 91 6.04 11.86 -2.77
C SER A 91 5.92 12.70 -4.04
N ILE A 92 7.03 12.95 -4.75
CA ILE A 92 7.06 13.73 -5.99
C ILE A 92 6.36 13.04 -7.17
N ASP A 93 6.21 11.71 -7.12
CA ASP A 93 5.56 10.92 -8.16
C ASP A 93 4.06 10.66 -7.85
N VAL A 94 3.57 11.04 -6.66
CA VAL A 94 2.14 10.96 -6.32
C VAL A 94 1.26 11.67 -7.36
N PRO A 95 1.54 12.93 -7.79
CA PRO A 95 0.70 13.60 -8.78
C PRO A 95 0.63 12.86 -10.12
N ARG A 96 1.71 12.18 -10.52
CA ARG A 96 1.73 11.37 -11.75
C ARG A 96 0.78 10.17 -11.65
N GLY A 97 0.72 9.50 -10.50
CA GLY A 97 -0.22 8.40 -10.29
C GLY A 97 -1.68 8.88 -10.26
N VAL A 98 -1.94 10.06 -9.69
CA VAL A 98 -3.27 10.69 -9.72
C VAL A 98 -3.69 11.04 -11.16
N GLU A 99 -2.79 11.66 -11.94
CA GLU A 99 -3.05 12.02 -13.35
C GLU A 99 -3.43 10.80 -14.20
N LYS A 100 -2.81 9.65 -13.94
CA LYS A 100 -3.10 8.39 -14.61
C LYS A 100 -4.34 7.66 -14.07
N GLY A 101 -4.98 8.18 -13.03
CA GLY A 101 -6.16 7.56 -12.41
C GLY A 101 -5.83 6.29 -11.62
N LEU A 102 -4.59 6.13 -11.16
CA LEU A 102 -4.13 4.92 -10.46
C LEU A 102 -4.33 4.99 -8.94
N PHE A 103 -4.51 6.19 -8.38
CA PHE A 103 -4.60 6.42 -6.94
C PHE A 103 -5.94 7.02 -6.54
N GLU A 104 -6.47 6.51 -5.43
CA GLU A 104 -7.66 7.06 -4.77
C GLU A 104 -7.27 8.05 -3.66
N PRO A 105 -8.12 9.06 -3.37
CA PRO A 105 -7.86 9.98 -2.28
C PRO A 105 -7.92 9.25 -0.94
N LEU A 106 -6.95 9.56 -0.06
CA LEU A 106 -6.90 9.02 1.29
C LEU A 106 -7.91 9.74 2.20
N PRO A 107 -8.54 9.01 3.15
CA PRO A 107 -9.44 9.60 4.14
C PRO A 107 -8.64 10.43 5.15
N GLU A 108 -8.56 11.73 4.93
CA GLU A 108 -7.67 12.63 5.68
C GLU A 108 -7.95 12.67 7.19
N ASP A 109 -9.21 12.47 7.60
CA ASP A 109 -9.62 12.40 9.02
C ASP A 109 -9.11 11.13 9.74
N LYS A 110 -8.62 10.13 9.00
CA LYS A 110 -8.06 8.88 9.54
C LYS A 110 -6.53 8.88 9.60
N LEU A 111 -5.88 9.89 9.02
CA LEU A 111 -4.43 9.91 8.91
C LEU A 111 -3.78 10.52 10.16
N PRO A 112 -2.68 9.93 10.68
CA PRO A 112 -1.97 10.44 11.85
C PRO A 112 -1.09 11.67 11.52
N LEU A 113 -1.63 12.67 10.83
CA LEU A 113 -0.89 13.85 10.37
C LEU A 113 -0.38 14.73 11.52
N ALA A 114 -0.89 14.56 12.73
CA ALA A 114 -0.42 15.23 13.93
C ALA A 114 0.95 14.73 14.39
N ASP A 115 1.30 13.48 14.06
CA ASP A 115 2.56 12.85 14.45
C ASP A 115 3.70 13.18 13.47
N LEU A 116 3.40 13.82 12.34
CA LEU A 116 4.36 14.20 11.32
C LEU A 116 4.91 15.62 11.51
N PHE A 117 6.23 15.77 11.33
CA PHE A 117 6.83 17.09 11.17
C PHE A 117 6.23 17.81 9.95
N ALA A 118 5.97 19.11 10.08
CA ALA A 118 5.36 19.91 9.01
C ALA A 118 6.15 19.82 7.68
N GLN A 119 7.47 19.73 7.77
CA GLN A 119 8.39 19.67 6.64
C GLN A 119 8.24 18.38 5.82
N VAL A 120 7.80 17.29 6.43
CA VAL A 120 7.71 15.98 5.77
C VAL A 120 6.29 15.65 5.32
N LYS A 121 5.29 16.48 5.62
CA LYS A 121 3.92 16.30 5.09
C LYS A 121 3.88 16.41 3.56
N MET A 122 4.77 17.24 3.00
CA MET A 122 4.97 17.40 1.56
C MET A 122 3.66 17.71 0.81
N ASP A 123 2.78 18.56 1.40
CA ASP A 123 1.43 18.82 0.86
C ASP A 123 1.42 19.29 -0.60
N GLY A 124 2.50 19.95 -1.07
CA GLY A 124 2.66 20.34 -2.47
C GLY A 124 2.82 19.18 -3.46
N SER A 125 3.14 17.97 -2.97
CA SER A 125 3.27 16.76 -3.78
C SER A 125 2.27 15.67 -3.36
N THR A 126 1.86 15.64 -2.09
CA THR A 126 0.95 14.61 -1.55
C THR A 126 -0.53 15.00 -1.68
N MET A 127 -0.85 16.25 -2.02
CA MET A 127 -2.21 16.70 -2.32
C MET A 127 -2.40 17.11 -3.78
N VAL A 128 -3.50 16.70 -4.38
CA VAL A 128 -3.90 17.08 -5.75
C VAL A 128 -5.37 17.51 -5.71
N GLY A 129 -5.66 18.70 -6.25
CA GLY A 129 -7.04 19.21 -6.29
C GLY A 129 -7.70 19.36 -4.91
N GLY A 130 -6.91 19.65 -3.87
CA GLY A 130 -7.40 19.80 -2.49
C GLY A 130 -7.70 18.49 -1.76
N LYS A 131 -7.38 17.33 -2.35
CA LYS A 131 -7.48 16.02 -1.71
C LYS A 131 -6.09 15.43 -1.52
N ARG A 132 -5.89 14.71 -0.41
CA ARG A 132 -4.65 14.01 -0.12
C ARG A 132 -4.62 12.63 -0.77
N TYR A 133 -3.49 12.28 -1.36
CA TYR A 133 -3.23 10.99 -2.02
C TYR A 133 -1.99 10.28 -1.47
N GLY A 134 -1.22 10.94 -0.61
CA GLY A 134 -0.05 10.34 0.04
C GLY A 134 0.12 10.81 1.49
N ILE A 135 0.76 9.96 2.29
CA ILE A 135 1.25 10.26 3.63
C ILE A 135 2.69 9.76 3.74
N THR A 136 3.54 10.55 4.40
CA THR A 136 4.95 10.19 4.57
C THR A 136 5.11 9.18 5.70
N GLU A 137 5.72 8.04 5.39
CA GLU A 137 6.16 7.04 6.37
C GLU A 137 7.66 7.21 6.68
N LYS A 138 8.48 7.35 5.64
CA LYS A 138 9.93 7.57 5.73
C LYS A 138 10.36 8.76 4.88
N PHE A 139 11.44 9.43 5.31
CA PHE A 139 12.11 10.46 4.53
C PHE A 139 13.63 10.30 4.60
N GLY A 140 14.31 10.83 3.59
CA GLY A 140 15.77 10.78 3.50
C GLY A 140 16.30 11.76 2.46
N TYR A 141 17.61 11.73 2.28
CA TYR A 141 18.31 12.55 1.30
C TYR A 141 19.09 11.66 0.36
N ASN A 142 18.98 11.91 -0.94
CA ASN A 142 19.92 11.36 -1.90
C ASN A 142 21.24 12.11 -1.74
N THR A 143 22.30 11.36 -1.39
CA THR A 143 23.63 11.92 -1.09
C THR A 143 24.70 11.21 -1.91
N ILE A 144 25.90 11.79 -1.93
CA ILE A 144 27.05 11.16 -2.57
C ILE A 144 27.66 10.16 -1.57
N GLY A 145 27.47 8.87 -1.82
CA GLY A 145 28.20 7.80 -1.15
C GLY A 145 29.56 7.59 -1.79
N TYR A 146 30.64 7.61 -1.00
CA TYR A 146 32.00 7.46 -1.55
C TYR A 146 32.95 6.71 -0.61
N ASN A 147 33.96 6.07 -1.20
CA ASN A 147 35.06 5.47 -0.45
C ASN A 147 36.12 6.54 -0.16
N LYS A 148 36.18 7.04 1.08
CA LYS A 148 37.14 8.06 1.53
C LYS A 148 38.62 7.70 1.36
N THR A 149 38.96 6.43 1.11
CA THR A 149 40.33 5.99 0.82
C THR A 149 40.69 6.11 -0.67
N LYS A 150 39.70 6.40 -1.54
CA LYS A 150 39.84 6.45 -3.00
C LYS A 150 39.56 7.82 -3.60
N VAL A 151 38.87 8.69 -2.87
CA VAL A 151 38.53 10.06 -3.30
C VAL A 151 38.75 11.05 -2.16
N ASP A 152 38.96 12.33 -2.51
CA ASP A 152 39.05 13.42 -1.54
C ASP A 152 37.63 13.81 -1.08
N PRO A 153 37.32 13.75 0.23
CA PRO A 153 36.03 14.22 0.77
C PRO A 153 35.64 15.65 0.37
N ALA A 154 36.61 16.52 0.12
CA ALA A 154 36.36 17.90 -0.31
C ALA A 154 35.74 17.97 -1.71
N ASP A 155 36.05 17.01 -2.60
CA ASP A 155 35.44 16.97 -3.93
C ASP A 155 33.98 16.52 -3.87
N MET A 156 33.61 15.71 -2.88
CA MET A 156 32.27 15.13 -2.73
C MET A 156 31.25 16.11 -2.11
N GLN A 157 31.64 17.37 -1.94
CA GLN A 157 30.74 18.45 -1.53
C GLN A 157 29.87 18.99 -2.68
N SER A 158 30.08 18.53 -3.92
CA SER A 158 29.30 18.93 -5.08
C SER A 158 29.09 17.78 -6.07
N MET A 159 27.85 17.64 -6.55
CA MET A 159 27.50 16.70 -7.63
C MET A 159 28.28 16.95 -8.92
N ALA A 160 28.76 18.18 -9.14
CA ALA A 160 29.58 18.51 -10.31
C ALA A 160 30.89 17.69 -10.36
N ALA A 161 31.42 17.26 -9.21
CA ALA A 161 32.61 16.42 -9.18
C ALA A 161 32.38 15.05 -9.83
N LEU A 162 31.15 14.53 -9.84
CA LEU A 162 30.83 13.21 -10.40
C LEU A 162 30.85 13.19 -11.93
N THR A 163 30.68 14.34 -12.58
CA THR A 163 30.66 14.46 -14.05
C THR A 163 31.94 15.06 -14.62
N GLY A 164 32.87 15.47 -13.77
CA GLY A 164 34.16 16.02 -14.17
C GLY A 164 35.18 14.95 -14.59
N ASP A 165 36.25 15.39 -15.23
CA ASP A 165 37.29 14.48 -15.75
C ASP A 165 38.06 13.74 -14.63
N LYS A 166 38.16 14.33 -13.43
CA LYS A 166 38.93 13.79 -12.29
C LYS A 166 38.50 12.36 -11.89
N TYR A 167 37.21 12.07 -11.97
CA TYR A 167 36.60 10.79 -11.58
C TYR A 167 36.01 10.00 -12.75
N LYS A 168 36.37 10.36 -13.98
CA LYS A 168 35.87 9.71 -15.19
C LYS A 168 36.12 8.20 -15.17
N GLY A 169 35.07 7.43 -15.45
CA GLY A 169 35.11 5.96 -15.46
C GLY A 169 35.14 5.31 -14.06
N LYS A 170 34.85 6.07 -12.99
CA LYS A 170 34.86 5.58 -11.60
C LYS A 170 33.58 5.90 -10.82
N VAL A 171 32.56 6.47 -11.48
CA VAL A 171 31.24 6.79 -10.93
C VAL A 171 30.22 5.79 -11.43
#